data_AF-A0A9P1BVV3-F1
#
_entry.id   AF-A0A9P1BVV3-F1
#
_cell.length_a   1.000
_cell.length_b   1.000
_cell.length_c   1.000
_cell.angle_alpha   90.00
_cell.angle_beta   90.00
_cell.angle_gamma   90.00
#
_symmetry.space_group_name_H-M   'P 1'
#
loop_
_entity.id
_entity.type
_entity.pdbx_description
1 polymer ?
#
loop_
_entity_poly.entity_id
_entity_poly.type
_entity_poly.pdbx_seq_one_letter_code
_entity_poly.pdbx_strand_id
1 'polypeptide(L)'
;MISIPLGLQIFLLLAVAVSVYALGHWCVAASRSWRCHQRAAALLRQHPAAGSVALAELCLVHGTPFLLICGGEPERDLLGAQLGTKLARLPHGRVAFFSSGHFKLHEDFQRMEGVQWELLQQLLVLDRDALDTLSNFTSFLRHLRRKGWLKQEGGSASVDVVVLTSAYHARRVRGVAALLLGFYGLSFHVAEVELPTGTAPQSESLWRCIRDVLRAALWLVSGFEGDVLAGWMHQDRRDFRRWYRSKRG
;
A
#
# COMPACT_ATOMS: atom_id res chain seq x y z
N MET A 1 6.43 49.72 13.37
CA MET A 1 6.16 48.35 13.85
C MET A 1 5.27 47.66 12.83
N ILE A 2 5.72 46.58 12.21
CA ILE A 2 4.93 45.86 11.19
C ILE A 2 3.99 44.91 11.95
N SER A 3 2.69 45.23 11.98
CA SER A 3 1.67 44.36 12.55
C SER A 3 1.40 43.21 11.59
N ILE A 4 1.69 41.99 12.04
CA ILE A 4 1.37 40.78 11.28
C ILE A 4 -0.16 40.61 11.29
N PRO A 5 -0.80 40.40 10.13
CA PRO A 5 -2.25 40.20 10.07
C PRO A 5 -2.69 39.02 10.93
N LEU A 6 -3.78 39.17 11.68
CA LEU A 6 -4.33 38.15 12.59
C LEU A 6 -4.52 36.78 11.90
N GLY A 7 -4.91 36.79 10.62
CA GLY A 7 -5.03 35.56 9.82
C GLY A 7 -3.70 34.82 9.60
N LEU A 8 -2.58 35.54 9.45
CA LEU A 8 -1.25 34.93 9.30
C LEU A 8 -0.73 34.40 10.64
N GLN A 9 -1.08 35.06 11.75
CA GLN A 9 -0.77 34.59 13.11
C GLN A 9 -1.49 33.27 13.43
N ILE A 10 -2.79 33.18 13.10
CA ILE A 10 -3.58 31.95 13.27
C ILE A 10 -3.05 30.82 12.38
N PHE A 11 -2.69 31.10 11.14
CA PHE A 11 -2.10 30.11 10.23
C PHE A 11 -0.75 29.57 10.73
N LEU A 12 0.14 30.46 11.21
CA LEU A 12 1.43 30.08 11.77
C LEU A 12 1.27 29.27 13.06
N LEU A 13 0.32 29.63 13.93
CA LEU A 13 0.00 28.87 15.14
C LEU A 13 -0.56 27.49 14.82
N LEU A 14 -1.47 27.38 13.84
CA LEU A 14 -1.97 26.09 13.34
C LEU A 14 -0.84 25.27 12.72
N ALA A 15 0.05 25.88 11.94
CA ALA A 15 1.19 25.19 11.34
C ALA A 15 2.17 24.67 12.40
N VAL A 16 2.44 25.45 13.45
CA VAL A 16 3.31 25.03 14.57
C VAL A 16 2.63 23.97 15.43
N ALA A 17 1.35 24.11 15.75
CA ALA A 17 0.58 23.11 16.51
C ALA A 17 0.46 21.79 15.75
N VAL A 18 0.18 21.85 14.44
CA VAL A 18 0.25 20.71 13.52
C VAL A 18 1.66 20.14 13.47
N SER A 19 2.71 20.95 13.45
CA SER A 19 4.08 20.46 13.43
C SER A 19 4.47 19.75 14.71
N VAL A 20 4.08 20.26 15.89
CA VAL A 20 4.38 19.65 17.19
C VAL A 20 3.54 18.39 17.42
N TYR A 21 2.24 18.43 17.10
CA TYR A 21 1.35 17.27 17.17
C TYR A 21 1.78 16.18 16.17
N ALA A 22 2.14 16.58 14.95
CA ALA A 22 2.77 15.70 13.98
C ALA A 22 4.08 15.16 14.56
N LEU A 23 5.04 15.96 15.00
CA LEU A 23 6.33 15.47 15.52
C LEU A 23 6.19 14.43 16.64
N GLY A 24 5.28 14.62 17.60
CA GLY A 24 4.99 13.62 18.63
C GLY A 24 4.43 12.31 18.07
N HIS A 25 3.39 12.41 17.24
CA HIS A 25 2.81 11.24 16.55
C HIS A 25 3.77 10.60 15.55
N TRP A 26 4.68 11.36 14.96
CA TRP A 26 5.71 10.94 14.02
C TRP A 26 6.83 10.22 14.73
N CYS A 27 7.26 10.64 15.92
CA CYS A 27 8.21 9.88 16.72
C CYS A 27 7.61 8.54 17.18
N VAL A 28 6.32 8.54 17.56
CA VAL A 28 5.61 7.30 17.91
C VAL A 28 5.39 6.42 16.68
N ALA A 29 4.97 6.98 15.54
CA ALA A 29 4.80 6.28 14.28
C ALA A 29 6.13 5.75 13.74
N ALA A 30 7.20 6.54 13.81
CA ALA A 30 8.54 6.14 13.40
C ALA A 30 9.08 5.04 14.31
N SER A 31 8.88 5.12 15.63
CA SER A 31 9.29 4.04 16.55
C SER A 31 8.47 2.77 16.36
N ARG A 32 7.16 2.87 16.06
CA ARG A 32 6.31 1.74 15.70
C ARG A 32 6.72 1.14 14.36
N SER A 33 6.91 1.96 13.34
CA SER A 33 7.45 1.59 12.03
C SER A 33 8.83 0.92 12.16
N TRP A 34 9.68 1.41 13.06
CA TRP A 34 10.99 0.83 13.31
C TRP A 34 10.89 -0.57 13.92
N ARG A 35 10.05 -0.77 14.94
CA ARG A 35 9.79 -2.11 15.50
C ARG A 35 9.18 -3.06 14.47
N CYS A 36 8.28 -2.55 13.63
CA CYS A 36 7.72 -3.27 12.50
C CYS A 36 8.79 -3.73 11.51
N HIS A 37 9.70 -2.82 11.16
CA HIS A 37 10.84 -3.11 10.29
C HIS A 37 11.76 -4.15 10.91
N GLN A 38 12.01 -4.08 12.22
CA GLN A 38 12.81 -5.10 12.93
C GLN A 38 12.16 -6.49 12.91
N ARG A 39 10.83 -6.60 12.95
CA ARG A 39 10.12 -7.89 12.83
C ARG A 39 10.28 -8.50 11.44
N ALA A 40 10.06 -7.71 10.39
CA ALA A 40 10.31 -8.14 9.02
C ALA A 40 11.79 -8.52 8.80
N ALA A 41 12.72 -7.73 9.34
CA ALA A 41 14.16 -8.00 9.28
C ALA A 41 14.58 -9.26 10.06
N ALA A 42 13.89 -9.60 11.15
CA ALA A 42 14.14 -10.85 11.88
C ALA A 42 13.78 -12.08 11.04
N LEU A 43 12.65 -12.06 10.34
CA LEU A 43 12.26 -13.13 9.40
C LEU A 43 13.24 -13.22 8.22
N LEU A 44 13.65 -12.07 7.64
CA LEU A 44 14.67 -12.02 6.60
C LEU A 44 16.00 -12.67 7.04
N ARG A 45 16.44 -12.43 8.28
CA ARG A 45 17.67 -13.02 8.82
C ARG A 45 17.58 -14.52 9.01
N GLN A 46 16.39 -15.06 9.28
CA GLN A 46 16.17 -16.50 9.38
C GLN A 46 16.18 -17.20 8.01
N HIS A 47 15.87 -16.46 6.93
CA HIS A 47 15.77 -16.98 5.57
C HIS A 47 16.53 -16.11 4.54
N PRO A 48 17.86 -15.94 4.67
CA PRO A 48 18.63 -15.00 3.85
C PRO A 48 18.72 -15.38 2.36
N ALA A 49 18.45 -16.64 2.02
CA ALA A 49 18.46 -17.14 0.65
C ALA A 49 17.07 -17.06 -0.04
N ALA A 50 16.01 -16.69 0.68
CA ALA A 50 14.67 -16.60 0.10
C ALA A 50 14.52 -15.29 -0.69
N GLY A 51 14.09 -15.39 -1.95
CA GLY A 51 13.67 -14.21 -2.73
C GLY A 51 12.50 -13.48 -2.06
N SER A 52 12.29 -12.21 -2.41
CA SER A 52 11.28 -11.37 -1.75
C SER A 52 9.85 -11.93 -1.82
N VAL A 53 9.52 -12.66 -2.89
CA VAL A 53 8.24 -13.37 -3.09
C VAL A 53 8.14 -14.62 -2.22
N ALA A 54 9.20 -15.43 -2.14
CA ALA A 54 9.23 -16.60 -1.26
C ALA A 54 9.06 -16.18 0.20
N LEU A 55 9.64 -15.04 0.59
CA LEU A 55 9.42 -14.49 1.93
C LEU A 55 7.99 -13.98 2.13
N ALA A 56 7.34 -13.42 1.11
CA ALA A 56 5.92 -13.09 1.20
C ALA A 56 5.07 -14.32 1.52
N GLU A 57 5.33 -15.46 0.86
CA GLU A 57 4.65 -16.71 1.18
C GLU A 57 4.87 -17.13 2.63
N LEU A 58 6.12 -17.09 3.10
CA LEU A 58 6.46 -17.39 4.49
C LEU A 58 5.72 -16.45 5.45
N CYS A 59 5.70 -15.14 5.19
CA CYS A 59 4.96 -14.18 6.01
C CYS A 59 3.47 -14.55 6.11
N LEU A 60 2.83 -14.91 4.99
CA LEU A 60 1.43 -15.34 4.99
C LEU A 60 1.24 -16.58 5.87
N VAL A 61 2.05 -17.61 5.69
CA VAL A 61 2.01 -18.84 6.49
C VAL A 61 2.22 -18.56 7.98
N HIS A 62 3.13 -17.64 8.32
CA HIS A 62 3.47 -17.26 9.69
C HIS A 62 2.52 -16.24 10.33
N GLY A 63 1.31 -16.08 9.81
CA GLY A 63 0.27 -15.33 10.49
C GLY A 63 -0.07 -13.97 9.86
N THR A 64 0.47 -13.63 8.68
CA THR A 64 0.14 -12.35 8.03
C THR A 64 -1.30 -12.39 7.50
N PRO A 65 -2.22 -11.53 8.00
CA PRO A 65 -3.62 -11.56 7.62
C PRO A 65 -3.95 -10.80 6.33
N PHE A 66 -3.09 -9.86 5.93
CA PHE A 66 -3.40 -8.92 4.86
C PHE A 66 -2.40 -9.00 3.71
N LEU A 67 -2.92 -9.08 2.49
CA LEU A 67 -2.16 -8.97 1.26
C LEU A 67 -2.65 -7.72 0.50
N LEU A 68 -1.76 -6.76 0.27
CA LEU A 68 -2.00 -5.58 -0.56
C LEU A 68 -1.26 -5.73 -1.88
N ILE A 69 -1.97 -5.76 -2.99
CA ILE A 69 -1.41 -5.84 -4.32
C ILE A 69 -1.53 -4.47 -4.96
N CYS A 70 -0.40 -3.77 -5.09
CA CYS A 70 -0.31 -2.50 -5.81
C CYS A 70 -0.28 -2.81 -7.32
N GLY A 71 -1.41 -3.20 -7.90
CA GLY A 71 -1.52 -3.79 -9.24
C GLY A 71 -1.26 -2.83 -10.40
N GLY A 72 -1.35 -3.36 -11.63
CA GLY A 72 -1.10 -2.61 -12.87
C GLY A 72 -0.54 -3.48 -14.00
N GLU A 73 0.17 -4.56 -13.67
CA GLU A 73 0.75 -5.50 -14.62
C GLU A 73 0.20 -6.93 -14.39
N PRO A 74 -0.09 -7.70 -15.46
CA PRO A 74 -0.70 -9.02 -15.37
C PRO A 74 0.06 -10.03 -14.49
N GLU A 75 1.39 -10.02 -14.54
CA GLU A 75 2.24 -10.97 -13.81
C GLU A 75 2.11 -10.79 -12.29
N ARG A 76 2.02 -9.53 -11.85
CA ARG A 76 1.81 -9.21 -10.43
C ARG A 76 0.40 -9.55 -9.98
N ASP A 77 -0.59 -9.39 -10.86
CA ASP A 77 -1.96 -9.75 -10.54
C ASP A 77 -2.12 -11.26 -10.41
N LEU A 78 -1.49 -12.02 -11.31
CA LEU A 78 -1.41 -13.48 -11.25
C LEU A 78 -0.76 -13.95 -9.94
N LEU A 79 0.45 -13.45 -9.65
CA LEU A 79 1.15 -13.81 -8.41
C LEU A 79 0.35 -13.39 -7.18
N GLY A 80 -0.23 -12.18 -7.19
CA GLY A 80 -1.11 -11.70 -6.14
C GLY A 80 -2.31 -12.60 -5.92
N ALA A 81 -2.90 -13.15 -6.99
CA ALA A 81 -4.05 -14.05 -6.93
C ALA A 81 -3.68 -15.44 -6.41
N GLN A 82 -2.50 -15.94 -6.79
CA GLN A 82 -1.93 -17.18 -6.25
C GLN A 82 -1.64 -17.05 -4.75
N LEU A 83 -1.01 -15.95 -4.33
CA LEU A 83 -0.78 -15.65 -2.90
C LEU A 83 -2.09 -15.45 -2.14
N GLY A 84 -3.07 -14.77 -2.74
CA GLY A 84 -4.40 -14.60 -2.17
C GLY A 84 -5.12 -15.93 -1.98
N THR A 85 -4.98 -16.86 -2.93
CA THR A 85 -5.52 -18.23 -2.81
C THR A 85 -4.86 -18.97 -1.65
N LYS A 86 -3.54 -18.85 -1.49
CA LYS A 86 -2.82 -19.43 -0.34
C LYS A 86 -3.30 -18.81 0.97
N LEU A 87 -3.44 -17.48 1.03
CA LEU A 87 -3.96 -16.75 2.18
C LEU A 87 -5.38 -17.19 2.56
N ALA A 88 -6.25 -17.43 1.58
CA ALA A 88 -7.62 -17.88 1.80
C ALA A 88 -7.75 -19.25 2.47
N ARG A 89 -6.69 -20.07 2.43
CA ARG A 89 -6.65 -21.36 3.14
C ARG A 89 -6.26 -21.22 4.61
N LEU A 90 -5.77 -20.06 5.01
CA LEU A 90 -5.26 -19.84 6.35
C LEU A 90 -6.36 -19.29 7.25
N PRO A 91 -6.48 -19.76 8.51
CA PRO A 91 -7.54 -19.35 9.42
C PRO A 91 -7.47 -17.86 9.78
N HIS A 92 -6.27 -17.26 9.68
CA HIS A 92 -6.03 -15.84 9.92
C HIS A 92 -6.11 -14.98 8.67
N GLY A 93 -6.31 -15.55 7.48
CA GLY A 93 -6.44 -14.79 6.24
C GLY A 93 -7.65 -13.88 6.25
N ARG A 94 -7.47 -12.58 5.93
CA ARG A 94 -8.54 -11.58 6.02
C ARG A 94 -8.87 -10.93 4.70
N VAL A 95 -7.86 -10.48 3.94
CA VAL A 95 -8.11 -9.77 2.68
C VAL A 95 -6.94 -9.89 1.72
N ALA A 96 -7.27 -10.14 0.45
CA ALA A 96 -6.39 -9.94 -0.70
C ALA A 96 -6.89 -8.71 -1.48
N PHE A 97 -6.25 -7.57 -1.25
CA PHE A 97 -6.68 -6.26 -1.70
C PHE A 97 -5.92 -5.84 -2.97
N PHE A 98 -6.58 -5.94 -4.13
CA PHE A 98 -6.02 -5.52 -5.41
C PHE A 98 -6.35 -4.06 -5.67
N SER A 99 -5.35 -3.21 -5.52
CA SER A 99 -5.47 -1.77 -5.73
C SER A 99 -4.79 -1.38 -7.04
N SER A 100 -5.55 -0.88 -8.01
CA SER A 100 -4.99 -0.48 -9.30
C SER A 100 -5.77 0.63 -10.00
N GLY A 101 -5.01 1.40 -10.77
CA GLY A 101 -5.53 2.32 -11.78
C GLY A 101 -6.31 1.63 -12.90
N HIS A 102 -5.91 0.40 -13.20
CA HIS A 102 -6.43 -0.41 -14.29
C HIS A 102 -7.70 -1.13 -13.87
N PHE A 103 -8.69 -1.07 -14.76
CA PHE A 103 -9.96 -1.74 -14.53
C PHE A 103 -9.80 -3.26 -14.67
N LYS A 104 -10.26 -4.00 -13.66
CA LYS A 104 -10.22 -5.46 -13.60
C LYS A 104 -11.58 -6.00 -13.23
N LEU A 105 -11.93 -7.14 -13.79
CA LEU A 105 -13.15 -7.86 -13.51
C LEU A 105 -12.88 -9.16 -12.76
N HIS A 106 -13.92 -9.78 -12.21
CA HIS A 106 -13.78 -11.06 -11.50
C HIS A 106 -13.43 -12.20 -12.48
N GLU A 107 -13.96 -12.15 -13.71
CA GLU A 107 -13.68 -13.13 -14.76
C GLU A 107 -12.20 -13.15 -15.17
N ASP A 108 -11.48 -12.04 -14.98
CA ASP A 108 -10.04 -11.97 -15.26
C ASP A 108 -9.27 -12.92 -14.33
N PHE A 109 -9.72 -13.07 -13.08
CA PHE A 109 -9.08 -13.94 -12.08
C PHE A 109 -9.49 -15.41 -12.20
N GLN A 110 -10.70 -15.68 -12.69
CA GLN A 110 -11.19 -17.05 -12.90
C GLN A 110 -10.36 -17.84 -13.91
N ARG A 111 -9.69 -17.14 -14.84
CA ARG A 111 -8.90 -17.73 -15.91
C ARG A 111 -7.41 -17.81 -15.58
N MET A 112 -7.00 -17.33 -14.42
CA MET A 112 -5.60 -17.29 -14.01
C MET A 112 -5.10 -18.68 -13.60
N GLU A 113 -3.96 -19.07 -14.14
CA GLU A 113 -3.33 -20.36 -13.82
C GLU A 113 -2.92 -20.43 -12.33
N GLY A 114 -3.26 -21.54 -11.68
CA GLY A 114 -2.93 -21.76 -10.27
C GLY A 114 -3.77 -20.96 -9.27
N VAL A 115 -4.82 -20.28 -9.74
CA VAL A 115 -5.77 -19.55 -8.89
C VAL A 115 -7.02 -20.41 -8.67
N GLN A 116 -7.40 -20.62 -7.40
CA GLN A 116 -8.67 -21.25 -7.06
C GLN A 116 -9.68 -20.15 -6.76
N TRP A 117 -10.46 -19.81 -7.77
CA TRP A 117 -11.39 -18.67 -7.72
C TRP A 117 -12.33 -18.75 -6.52
N GLU A 118 -12.85 -19.94 -6.22
CA GLU A 118 -13.83 -20.17 -5.15
C GLU A 118 -13.29 -19.82 -3.76
N LEU A 119 -11.98 -20.00 -3.56
CA LEU A 119 -11.29 -19.60 -2.34
C LEU A 119 -10.93 -18.12 -2.38
N LEU A 120 -10.31 -17.65 -3.47
CA LEU A 120 -9.84 -16.28 -3.59
C LEU A 120 -10.99 -15.27 -3.42
N GLN A 121 -12.15 -15.52 -4.04
CA GLN A 121 -13.29 -14.60 -4.01
C GLN A 121 -13.81 -14.29 -2.60
N GLN A 122 -13.53 -15.16 -1.62
CA GLN A 122 -13.95 -14.96 -0.23
C GLN A 122 -13.19 -13.81 0.46
N LEU A 123 -11.94 -13.56 0.04
CA LEU A 123 -11.08 -12.51 0.59
C LEU A 123 -10.80 -11.39 -0.41
N LEU A 124 -11.22 -11.54 -1.67
CA LEU A 124 -10.88 -10.64 -2.75
C LEU A 124 -11.55 -9.28 -2.59
N VAL A 125 -10.76 -8.22 -2.69
CA VAL A 125 -11.28 -6.86 -2.85
C VAL A 125 -10.60 -6.22 -4.05
N LEU A 126 -11.41 -5.72 -5.00
CA LEU A 126 -10.94 -4.97 -6.15
C LEU A 126 -11.15 -3.47 -5.89
N ASP A 127 -10.06 -2.77 -5.58
CA ASP A 127 -10.03 -1.31 -5.58
C ASP A 127 -9.62 -0.80 -6.97
N ARG A 128 -10.57 -0.12 -7.60
CA ARG A 128 -10.44 0.45 -8.95
C ARG A 128 -10.29 1.98 -8.91
N ASP A 129 -10.27 2.58 -7.73
CA ASP A 129 -10.27 4.02 -7.58
C ASP A 129 -8.85 4.56 -7.49
N ALA A 130 -7.91 3.81 -6.89
CA ALA A 130 -6.53 4.22 -6.74
C ALA A 130 -5.83 4.56 -8.07
N LEU A 131 -5.19 5.72 -8.13
CA LEU A 131 -4.51 6.25 -9.32
C LEU A 131 -2.98 6.18 -9.23
N ASP A 132 -2.47 6.18 -8.01
CA ASP A 132 -1.05 6.29 -7.67
C ASP A 132 -0.71 5.47 -6.40
N THR A 133 0.56 5.48 -6.00
CA THR A 133 1.00 4.70 -4.84
C THR A 133 0.32 5.17 -3.56
N LEU A 134 0.14 6.48 -3.36
CA LEU A 134 -0.52 6.99 -2.16
C LEU A 134 -1.96 6.49 -2.05
N SER A 135 -2.74 6.63 -3.12
CA SER A 135 -4.14 6.20 -3.15
C SER A 135 -4.29 4.68 -2.97
N ASN A 136 -3.32 3.87 -3.42
CA ASN A 136 -3.32 2.43 -3.09
C ASN A 136 -3.33 2.19 -1.58
N PHE A 137 -2.48 2.90 -0.83
CA PHE A 137 -2.39 2.74 0.61
C PHE A 137 -3.58 3.38 1.34
N THR A 138 -4.03 4.56 0.94
CA THR A 138 -5.14 5.24 1.63
C THR A 138 -6.45 4.48 1.43
N SER A 139 -6.75 3.98 0.24
CA SER A 139 -7.91 3.12 -0.02
C SER A 139 -7.87 1.83 0.80
N PHE A 140 -6.70 1.18 0.86
CA PHE A 140 -6.50 -0.02 1.68
C PHE A 140 -6.73 0.27 3.17
N LEU A 141 -6.13 1.32 3.72
CA LEU A 141 -6.32 1.71 5.11
C LEU A 141 -7.77 2.12 5.41
N ARG A 142 -8.45 2.81 4.49
CA ARG A 142 -9.89 3.10 4.58
C ARG A 142 -10.71 1.80 4.61
N HIS A 143 -10.32 0.78 3.84
CA HIS A 143 -10.97 -0.53 3.89
C HIS A 143 -10.77 -1.21 5.25
N LEU A 144 -9.52 -1.31 5.73
CA LEU A 144 -9.22 -1.91 7.04
C LEU A 144 -9.97 -1.20 8.17
N ARG A 145 -10.04 0.15 8.13
CA ARG A 145 -10.79 0.94 9.11
C ARG A 145 -12.26 0.59 9.13
N ARG A 146 -12.90 0.56 7.95
CA ARG A 146 -14.33 0.24 7.80
C ARG A 146 -14.66 -1.16 8.31
N LYS A 147 -13.74 -2.11 8.13
CA LYS A 147 -13.88 -3.48 8.64
C LYS A 147 -13.50 -3.63 10.12
N GLY A 148 -13.03 -2.57 10.78
CA GLY A 148 -12.59 -2.59 12.17
C GLY A 148 -11.24 -3.27 12.41
N TRP A 149 -10.51 -3.62 11.35
CA TRP A 149 -9.26 -4.39 11.43
C TRP A 149 -8.02 -3.55 11.79
N LEU A 150 -8.11 -2.22 11.74
CA LEU A 150 -7.05 -1.33 12.24
C LEU A 150 -6.93 -1.31 13.77
N LYS A 151 -7.90 -1.87 14.51
CA LYS A 151 -7.91 -1.85 15.99
C LYS A 151 -7.09 -2.97 16.63
N GLN A 152 -6.30 -3.75 15.88
CA GLN A 152 -5.53 -4.82 16.50
C GLN A 152 -4.42 -4.25 17.38
N GLU A 153 -4.66 -4.27 18.68
CA GLU A 153 -3.66 -4.00 19.71
C GLU A 153 -2.67 -5.16 19.79
N GLY A 154 -1.42 -4.80 20.10
CA GLY A 154 -0.23 -5.61 19.91
C GLY A 154 -0.27 -6.95 20.64
N GLY A 155 0.21 -7.99 19.95
CA GLY A 155 0.42 -9.31 20.54
C GLY A 155 1.12 -10.31 19.62
N SER A 156 1.05 -10.16 18.29
CA SER A 156 1.63 -11.14 17.38
C SER A 156 3.08 -10.81 16.99
N ALA A 157 3.93 -11.84 16.90
CA ALA A 157 5.31 -11.78 16.41
C ALA A 157 5.40 -11.71 14.87
N SER A 158 4.27 -11.73 14.17
CA SER A 158 4.16 -11.82 12.72
C SER A 158 4.20 -10.46 12.00
N VAL A 159 4.41 -10.50 10.69
CA VAL A 159 4.16 -9.37 9.78
C VAL A 159 2.65 -9.18 9.62
N ASP A 160 2.17 -7.94 9.52
CA ASP A 160 0.73 -7.65 9.41
C ASP A 160 0.26 -7.51 7.95
N VAL A 161 1.12 -7.00 7.07
CA VAL A 161 0.79 -6.74 5.66
C VAL A 161 1.91 -7.21 4.74
N VAL A 162 1.60 -8.09 3.79
CA VAL A 162 2.45 -8.29 2.61
C VAL A 162 2.02 -7.30 1.54
N VAL A 163 2.95 -6.50 1.04
CA VAL A 163 2.72 -5.55 -0.06
C VAL A 163 3.43 -6.07 -1.31
N LEU A 164 2.66 -6.44 -2.32
CA LEU A 164 3.17 -6.89 -3.62
C LEU A 164 3.24 -5.71 -4.59
N THR A 165 4.42 -5.50 -5.18
CA THR A 165 4.70 -4.40 -6.11
C THR A 165 5.74 -4.81 -7.16
N SER A 166 5.89 -4.06 -8.24
CA SER A 166 7.05 -4.23 -9.14
C SER A 166 8.34 -3.72 -8.49
N ALA A 167 9.48 -4.29 -8.89
CA ALA A 167 10.81 -3.84 -8.44
C ALA A 167 11.04 -2.33 -8.69
N TYR A 168 10.54 -1.80 -9.81
CA TYR A 168 10.60 -0.37 -10.14
C TYR A 168 9.98 0.52 -9.05
N HIS A 169 8.82 0.12 -8.52
CA HIS A 169 8.07 0.91 -7.53
C HIS A 169 8.43 0.58 -6.08
N ALA A 170 9.26 -0.43 -5.84
CA ALA A 170 9.50 -0.96 -4.51
C ALA A 170 10.08 0.10 -3.56
N ARG A 171 10.95 1.00 -4.04
CA ARG A 171 11.51 2.07 -3.21
C ARG A 171 10.45 3.05 -2.72
N ARG A 172 9.57 3.52 -3.61
CA ARG A 172 8.47 4.42 -3.24
C ARG A 172 7.45 3.73 -2.34
N VAL A 173 7.11 2.48 -2.64
CA VAL A 173 6.22 1.65 -1.82
C VAL A 173 6.77 1.50 -0.41
N ARG A 174 8.06 1.21 -0.23
CA ARG A 174 8.70 1.14 1.09
C ARG A 174 8.58 2.45 1.87
N GLY A 175 8.86 3.58 1.23
CA GLY A 175 8.77 4.90 1.88
C GLY A 175 7.35 5.24 2.34
N VAL A 176 6.37 5.05 1.46
CA VAL A 176 4.95 5.32 1.77
C VAL A 176 4.41 4.33 2.81
N ALA A 177 4.76 3.04 2.69
CA ALA A 177 4.35 2.01 3.66
C ALA A 177 4.92 2.27 5.06
N ALA A 178 6.22 2.60 5.16
CA ALA A 178 6.86 2.92 6.43
C ALA A 178 6.13 4.05 7.16
N LEU A 179 5.73 5.07 6.41
CA LEU A 179 5.00 6.18 6.99
C LEU A 179 3.55 5.80 7.35
N LEU A 180 2.78 5.30 6.39
CA LEU A 180 1.35 5.08 6.57
C LEU A 180 1.05 3.84 7.42
N LEU A 181 1.55 2.67 7.04
CA LEU A 181 1.32 1.44 7.80
C LEU A 181 1.96 1.53 9.18
N GLY A 182 3.19 2.07 9.26
CA GLY A 182 3.86 2.31 10.53
C GLY A 182 3.13 3.27 11.46
N PHE A 183 2.50 4.32 10.93
CA PHE A 183 1.64 5.22 11.71
C PHE A 183 0.45 4.50 12.34
N TYR A 184 -0.18 3.59 11.61
CA TYR A 184 -1.25 2.73 12.14
C TYR A 184 -0.73 1.53 12.96
N GLY A 185 0.58 1.42 13.16
CA GLY A 185 1.20 0.34 13.93
C GLY A 185 1.23 -1.02 13.22
N LEU A 186 1.03 -1.03 11.90
CA LEU A 186 1.05 -2.23 11.07
C LEU A 186 2.48 -2.49 10.55
N SER A 187 2.95 -3.71 10.77
CA SER A 187 4.19 -4.20 10.18
C SER A 187 3.98 -4.73 8.77
N PHE A 188 5.00 -4.60 7.93
CA PHE A 188 4.87 -4.97 6.53
C PHE A 188 6.13 -5.56 5.94
N HIS A 189 5.93 -6.36 4.91
CA HIS A 189 6.97 -6.85 4.01
C HIS A 189 6.65 -6.42 2.59
N VAL A 190 7.65 -5.97 1.83
CA VAL A 190 7.49 -5.61 0.42
C VAL A 190 8.07 -6.73 -0.44
N ALA A 191 7.19 -7.40 -1.18
CA ALA A 191 7.55 -8.40 -2.16
C ALA A 191 7.60 -7.77 -3.56
N GLU A 192 8.72 -7.95 -4.22
CA GLU A 192 9.01 -7.41 -5.54
C GLU A 192 8.75 -8.47 -6.59
N VAL A 193 7.90 -8.15 -7.55
CA VAL A 193 7.69 -8.96 -8.75
C VAL A 193 8.66 -8.48 -9.81
N GLU A 194 9.51 -9.40 -10.26
CA GLU A 194 10.38 -9.19 -11.42
C GLU A 194 9.51 -9.24 -12.68
N LEU A 195 9.71 -8.25 -13.56
CA LEU A 195 9.08 -8.26 -14.87
C LEU A 195 9.90 -9.16 -15.81
N PRO A 196 9.28 -9.81 -16.80
CA PRO A 196 10.01 -10.60 -17.81
C PRO A 196 11.15 -9.78 -18.44
N THR A 197 12.28 -10.45 -18.59
CA THR A 197 13.62 -9.93 -18.90
C THR A 197 13.70 -9.01 -20.13
N GLY A 198 14.52 -7.95 -20.04
CA GLY A 198 14.98 -7.15 -21.20
C GLY A 198 14.93 -5.63 -21.01
N THR A 199 14.12 -5.13 -20.08
CA THR A 199 14.17 -3.73 -19.65
C THR A 199 14.61 -3.69 -18.21
N ALA A 200 15.90 -3.42 -17.96
CA ALA A 200 16.30 -3.00 -16.63
C ALA A 200 15.39 -1.83 -16.25
N PRO A 201 14.56 -1.93 -15.20
CA PRO A 201 13.70 -0.83 -14.86
C PRO A 201 14.61 0.35 -14.58
N GLN A 202 14.48 1.42 -15.36
CA GLN A 202 15.20 2.66 -15.06
C GLN A 202 14.95 2.95 -13.58
N SER A 203 15.99 3.25 -12.82
CA SER A 203 15.80 3.50 -11.39
C SER A 203 14.75 4.60 -11.24
N GLU A 204 13.72 4.33 -10.43
CA GLU A 204 12.67 5.31 -10.20
C GLU A 204 13.30 6.63 -9.74
N SER A 205 12.80 7.77 -10.20
CA SER A 205 13.36 9.07 -9.79
C SER A 205 13.21 9.25 -8.29
N LEU A 206 14.29 9.64 -7.61
CA LEU A 206 14.27 9.93 -6.16
C LEU A 206 13.24 11.00 -5.82
N TRP A 207 13.06 11.98 -6.72
CA TRP A 207 12.08 13.03 -6.56
C TRP A 207 10.64 12.52 -6.47
N ARG A 208 10.29 11.49 -7.27
CA ARG A 208 8.96 10.85 -7.20
C ARG A 208 8.72 10.17 -5.86
N CYS A 209 9.77 9.57 -5.28
CA CYS A 209 9.70 8.96 -3.95
C CYS A 209 9.47 10.02 -2.87
N ILE A 210 10.31 11.06 -2.83
CA ILE A 210 10.20 12.16 -1.85
C ILE A 210 8.82 12.82 -1.92
N ARG A 211 8.35 13.14 -3.13
CA ARG A 211 7.02 13.73 -3.35
C ARG A 211 5.90 12.89 -2.75
N ASP A 212 5.89 11.58 -2.99
CA ASP A 212 4.80 10.73 -2.52
C ASP A 212 4.88 10.48 -1.00
N VAL A 213 6.07 10.45 -0.41
CA VAL A 213 6.24 10.43 1.06
C VAL A 213 5.75 11.74 1.69
N LEU A 214 6.04 12.90 1.09
CA LEU A 214 5.51 14.19 1.56
C LEU A 214 3.99 14.27 1.42
N ARG A 215 3.42 13.72 0.34
CA ARG A 215 1.96 13.64 0.20
C ARG A 215 1.33 12.71 1.24
N ALA A 216 1.97 11.57 1.53
CA ALA A 216 1.54 10.67 2.61
C ALA A 216 1.58 11.35 3.98
N ALA A 217 2.62 12.15 4.24
CA ALA A 217 2.75 12.98 5.43
C ALA A 217 1.61 13.97 5.57
N LEU A 218 1.35 14.72 4.49
CA LEU A 218 0.26 15.69 4.44
C LEU A 218 -1.09 15.01 4.66
N TRP A 219 -1.31 13.84 4.06
CA TRP A 219 -2.54 13.07 4.23
C TRP A 219 -2.76 12.65 5.69
N LEU A 220 -1.73 12.18 6.40
CA LEU A 220 -1.87 11.80 7.82
C LEU A 220 -2.31 12.98 8.69
N VAL A 221 -1.83 14.17 8.36
CA VAL A 221 -2.09 15.39 9.13
C VAL A 221 -3.46 16.00 8.80
N SER A 222 -3.82 16.04 7.52
CA SER A 222 -4.97 16.79 7.02
C SER A 222 -6.16 15.92 6.59
N GLY A 223 -5.95 14.62 6.40
CA GLY A 223 -6.89 13.73 5.72
C GLY A 223 -7.02 13.99 4.21
N PHE A 224 -6.29 14.97 3.66
CA PHE A 224 -6.40 15.37 2.26
C PHE A 224 -5.57 14.44 1.35
N GLU A 225 -6.24 13.71 0.45
CA GLU A 225 -5.60 12.73 -0.46
C GLU A 225 -4.81 13.40 -1.61
N GLY A 226 -5.11 14.67 -1.92
CA GLY A 226 -4.51 15.39 -3.05
C GLY A 226 -5.03 14.89 -4.41
N ASP A 227 -6.16 14.21 -4.44
CA ASP A 227 -6.74 13.54 -5.61
C ASP A 227 -6.99 14.48 -6.80
N VAL A 228 -7.22 15.76 -6.54
CA VAL A 228 -7.39 16.79 -7.58
C VAL A 228 -6.08 16.98 -8.38
N LEU A 229 -4.94 17.04 -7.69
CA LEU A 229 -3.60 17.15 -8.30
C LEU A 229 -3.17 15.83 -8.97
N ALA A 230 -3.43 14.71 -8.31
CA ALA A 230 -3.14 13.38 -8.87
C ALA A 230 -3.96 13.10 -10.13
N GLY A 231 -5.24 13.49 -10.12
CA GLY A 231 -6.11 13.39 -11.27
C GLY A 231 -5.62 14.25 -12.44
N TRP A 232 -5.19 15.50 -12.19
CA TRP A 232 -4.67 16.37 -13.24
C TRP A 232 -3.40 15.79 -13.89
N MET A 233 -2.52 15.17 -13.09
CA MET A 233 -1.31 14.50 -13.59
C MET A 233 -1.56 13.15 -14.28
N HIS A 234 -2.72 12.51 -14.03
CA HIS A 234 -3.08 11.21 -14.60
C HIS A 234 -4.37 11.30 -15.42
N GLN A 235 -4.52 12.39 -16.18
CA GLN A 235 -5.68 12.62 -17.03
C GLN A 235 -5.91 11.45 -18.02
N ASP A 236 -4.84 10.92 -18.62
CA ASP A 236 -4.87 9.74 -19.49
C ASP A 236 -5.48 8.51 -18.82
N ARG A 237 -5.19 8.27 -17.53
CA ARG A 237 -5.76 7.12 -16.80
C ARG A 237 -7.24 7.33 -16.50
N ARG A 238 -7.67 8.57 -16.23
CA ARG A 238 -9.09 8.91 -16.04
C ARG A 238 -9.87 8.82 -17.35
N ASP A 239 -9.26 9.21 -18.45
CA ASP A 239 -9.87 9.19 -19.77
C ASP A 239 -9.96 7.76 -20.31
N PHE A 240 -8.93 6.95 -20.10
CA PHE A 240 -8.98 5.50 -20.35
C PHE A 240 -10.09 4.81 -19.56
N ARG A 241 -10.26 5.14 -18.26
CA ARG A 241 -11.37 4.62 -17.44
C ARG A 241 -12.74 5.01 -18.00
N ARG A 242 -12.92 6.28 -18.41
CA ARG A 242 -14.18 6.77 -18.99
C ARG A 242 -14.50 6.04 -20.30
N TRP A 243 -13.51 5.92 -21.18
CA TRP A 243 -13.63 5.17 -22.43
C TRP A 243 -13.99 3.70 -22.17
N TYR A 244 -13.27 3.02 -21.27
CA TYR A 244 -13.52 1.60 -20.99
C TYR A 244 -14.93 1.36 -20.45
N ARG A 245 -15.41 2.22 -19.52
CA ARG A 245 -16.79 2.16 -19.01
C ARG A 245 -17.83 2.34 -20.12
N SER A 246 -17.59 3.25 -21.07
CA SER A 246 -18.51 3.49 -22.21
C SER A 246 -18.56 2.37 -23.25
N LYS A 247 -17.60 1.44 -23.25
CA LYS A 247 -17.51 0.36 -24.25
C LYS A 247 -18.15 -0.96 -23.79
N ARG A 248 -18.51 -1.08 -22.51
CA ARG A 248 -19.06 -2.31 -21.92
C ARG A 248 -20.28 -2.10 -21.01
N GLY A 249 -20.77 -0.87 -20.88
CA GLY A 249 -22.09 -0.56 -20.34
C GLY A 249 -23.08 -0.36 -21.47
#